data_AF-A0A366MT94-F1
#
_entry.id   AF-A0A366MT94-F1
#
_cell.length_a   1.000
_cell.length_b   1.000
_cell.length_c   1.000
_cell.angle_alpha   90.00
_cell.angle_beta   90.00
_cell.angle_gamma   90.00
#
_symmetry.space_group_name_H-M   'P 1'
#
loop_
_entity.id
_entity.type
_entity.pdbx_description
1 polymer ?
#
loop_
_entity_poly.entity_id
_entity_poly.type
_entity_poly.pdbx_seq_one_letter_code
_entity_poly.pdbx_strand_id
1 'polypeptide(L)' 'MKNVTYKEISEDLGKTEGTIKNWSKSHPTLLKYVKIGAFCEHNNLDIDRIKKLIEISDAIKEVNTKS' A
#
# COMPACT_ATOMS: atom_id res chain seq x y z
N MET A 1 -9.06 -7.00 -5.41
CA MET A 1 -7.84 -6.57 -4.70
C MET A 1 -7.77 -7.30 -3.38
N LYS A 2 -6.62 -7.87 -3.05
CA LYS A 2 -6.42 -8.58 -1.79
C LYS A 2 -6.26 -7.57 -0.67
N ASN A 3 -7.05 -7.70 0.39
CA ASN A 3 -6.87 -6.94 1.62
C ASN A 3 -5.75 -7.57 2.43
N VAL A 4 -4.75 -6.78 2.80
CA VAL A 4 -3.61 -7.28 3.57
C VAL A 4 -3.89 -7.17 5.07
N THR A 5 -3.72 -8.30 5.75
CA THR A 5 -3.91 -8.43 7.19
C THR A 5 -2.62 -8.16 7.98
N TYR A 6 -2.73 -7.90 9.28
CA TYR A 6 -1.54 -7.82 10.13
C TYR A 6 -0.77 -9.13 10.24
N LYS A 7 -1.46 -10.26 10.09
CA LYS A 7 -0.83 -11.58 10.06
C LYS A 7 0.10 -11.70 8.86
N GLU A 8 -0.36 -11.36 7.66
CA GLU A 8 0.46 -11.41 6.44
C GLU A 8 1.66 -10.46 6.53
N ILE A 9 1.45 -9.22 7.00
CA ILE A 9 2.56 -8.28 7.24
C ILE A 9 3.58 -8.85 8.23
N SER A 10 3.10 -9.56 9.26
CA SER A 10 3.98 -10.17 10.26
C SER A 10 4.80 -11.32 9.69
N GLU A 11 4.22 -12.11 8.79
CA GLU A 11 4.89 -13.19 8.05
C GLU A 11 5.96 -12.62 7.11
N ASP A 12 5.61 -11.60 6.31
CA ASP A 12 6.52 -10.94 5.36
C ASP A 12 7.77 -10.35 6.05
N LEU A 13 7.58 -9.76 7.24
CA LEU A 13 8.64 -9.04 7.96
C LEU A 13 9.36 -9.90 9.02
N GLY A 14 8.95 -11.16 9.21
CA GLY A 14 9.48 -12.02 10.28
C GLY A 14 9.27 -11.42 11.68
N LYS A 15 8.11 -10.82 11.93
CA LYS A 15 7.72 -10.22 13.22
C LYS A 15 6.49 -10.92 13.79
N THR A 16 6.19 -10.64 15.06
CA THR A 16 4.91 -11.09 15.63
C THR A 16 3.78 -10.15 15.21
N GLU A 17 2.57 -10.67 15.04
CA GLU A 17 1.38 -9.84 14.76
C GLU A 17 1.17 -8.77 15.86
N GLY A 18 1.50 -9.09 17.12
CA GLY A 18 1.46 -8.15 18.24
C GLY A 18 2.40 -6.96 18.06
N THR A 19 3.61 -7.19 17.52
CA THR A 19 4.55 -6.11 17.18
C THR A 19 3.95 -5.18 16.13
N ILE A 20 3.37 -5.73 15.06
CA ILE A 20 2.74 -4.95 13.98
C ILE A 20 1.56 -4.12 14.54
N LYS A 21 0.70 -4.73 15.37
CA LYS A 21 -0.40 -4.03 16.05
C LYS A 21 0.09 -2.88 16.92
N ASN A 22 1.20 -3.07 17.65
CA ASN A 22 1.76 -2.06 18.54
C ASN A 22 2.32 -0.83 17.80
N TRP A 23 2.68 -0.95 16.52
CA TRP A 23 3.10 0.20 15.71
C TRP A 23 2.00 1.25 15.54
N SER A 24 0.72 0.88 15.63
CA SER A 24 -0.37 1.86 15.58
C SER A 24 -0.25 2.93 16.69
N LYS A 25 0.35 2.56 17.83
CA LYS A 25 0.56 3.46 18.98
C LYS A 25 1.96 4.06 19.00
N SER A 26 2.98 3.23 18.74
CA SER A 26 4.38 3.62 18.91
C SER A 26 5.00 4.24 17.65
N HIS A 27 4.54 3.85 16.46
CA HIS A 27 5.10 4.23 15.16
C HIS A 27 4.02 4.31 14.06
N PRO A 28 3.01 5.19 14.19
CA PRO A 28 1.84 5.20 13.29
C PRO A 28 2.23 5.44 11.83
N THR A 29 3.24 6.27 11.57
CA THR A 29 3.76 6.53 10.21
C THR A 29 4.40 5.29 9.59
N LEU A 30 5.18 4.53 10.36
CA LEU A 30 5.76 3.26 9.90
C LEU A 30 4.65 2.28 9.53
N LEU A 31 3.64 2.13 10.39
CA LEU A 31 2.51 1.24 10.10
C LEU A 31 1.79 1.64 8.81
N LYS A 32 1.64 2.95 8.55
CA LYS A 32 1.06 3.45 7.30
C LYS A 32 1.89 3.03 6.08
N TYR A 33 3.21 3.24 6.12
CA TYR A 33 4.08 2.85 5.00
C TYR A 33 4.10 1.35 4.77
N VAL A 34 4.19 0.55 5.84
CA VAL A 34 4.18 -0.92 5.74
C VAL A 34 2.87 -1.43 5.16
N LYS A 35 1.72 -0.88 5.55
CA LYS A 35 0.42 -1.25 4.97
C LYS A 35 0.36 -0.98 3.47
N ILE A 36 0.88 0.15 3.02
CA ILE A 36 0.93 0.50 1.60
C ILE A 36 1.85 -0.48 0.86
N GLY A 37 3.08 -0.66 1.37
CA GLY A 37 4.05 -1.56 0.75
C GLY A 37 3.54 -3.00 0.65
N ALA A 38 2.97 -3.53 1.73
CA ALA A 38 2.42 -4.87 1.72
C ALA A 38 1.19 -5.00 0.80
N PHE A 39 0.30 -3.99 0.76
CA PHE A 39 -0.78 -3.96 -0.22
C PHE A 39 -0.25 -4.02 -1.66
N CYS A 40 0.78 -3.23 -1.96
CA CYS A 40 1.41 -3.21 -3.27
C CYS A 40 2.01 -4.57 -3.64
N GLU A 41 2.84 -5.14 -2.77
CA GLU A 41 3.48 -6.45 -2.97
C GLU A 41 2.45 -7.56 -3.22
N HIS A 42 1.44 -7.67 -2.34
CA HIS A 42 0.42 -8.72 -2.42
C HIS A 42 -0.57 -8.56 -3.59
N ASN A 43 -0.55 -7.41 -4.27
CA ASN A 43 -1.34 -7.16 -5.48
C ASN A 43 -0.47 -7.00 -6.73
N ASN A 44 0.82 -7.37 -6.66
CA ASN A 44 1.77 -7.29 -7.79
C ASN A 44 1.86 -5.87 -8.38
N LEU A 45 1.82 -4.85 -7.51
CA LEU A 45 1.94 -3.44 -7.86
C LEU A 45 3.34 -2.95 -7.50
N ASP A 46 4.26 -3.06 -8.45
CA ASP A 46 5.56 -2.40 -8.32
C ASP A 46 5.46 -0.87 -8.55
N ILE A 47 6.56 -0.19 -8.30
CA ILE A 47 6.66 1.28 -8.43
C ILE A 47 6.33 1.75 -9.85
N ASP A 48 6.74 1.00 -10.88
CA ASP A 48 6.55 1.42 -12.27
C ASP A 48 5.09 1.27 -12.70
N ARG A 49 4.40 0.21 -12.25
CA ARG A 49 2.95 0.06 -12.42
C ARG A 49 2.19 1.16 -11.70
N ILE A 50 2.60 1.53 -10.48
CA ILE A 50 1.98 2.63 -9.74
C ILE A 50 2.15 3.95 -10.48
N LYS A 51 3.36 4.28 -10.95
CA LYS A 51 3.60 5.48 -11.78
C LYS A 51 2.71 5.50 -13.02
N LYS A 52 2.59 4.36 -13.71
CA LYS A 52 1.74 4.25 -14.90
C LYS A 52 0.26 4.51 -14.58
N LEU A 53 -0.24 4.01 -13.45
CA LEU A 53 -1.61 4.27 -13.01
C LEU A 53 -1.85 5.76 -12.68
N ILE A 54 -0.85 6.44 -12.13
CA ILE A 54 -0.92 7.89 -11.86
C ILE A 54 -1.03 8.66 -13.17
N GLU A 55 -0.17 8.38 -14.16
CA GLU A 55 -0.23 8.99 -15.49
C GLU A 55 -1.61 8.81 -16.14
N ILE A 56 -2.17 7.59 -16.10
CA ILE A 56 -3.49 7.29 -16.66
C ILE A 56 -4.58 8.08 -15.92
N SER A 57 -4.54 8.12 -14.59
CA SER A 57 -5.48 8.89 -13.77
C SER A 57 -5.49 10.37 -14.17
N ASP A 58 -4.31 10.95 -14.38
CA ASP A 58 -4.20 12.36 -14.72
C ASP A 58 -4.67 12.65 -16.15
N ALA A 59 -4.35 11.77 -17.11
CA ALA A 59 -4.88 11.84 -18.46
C ALA A 59 -6.43 11.79 -18.50
N ILE A 60 -7.05 10.92 -17.69
CA ILE A 60 -8.52 10.83 -17.59
C ILE A 60 -9.13 12.14 -17.04
N LYS A 61 -8.50 12.75 -16.04
CA LYS A 61 -8.97 14.05 -15.49
C LYS A 61 -8.90 15.16 -16.54
N GLU A 62 -7.87 15.18 -17.38
CA GLU A 62 -7.76 16.17 -18.45
C GLU A 62 -8.84 16.01 -19.53
N VAL A 63 -9.23 14.78 -19.87
CA VAL A 63 -10.32 14.52 -20.81
C VAL A 63 -11.66 15.01 -20.24
N ASN A 64 -11.93 14.74 -18.96
CA ASN A 64 -13.18 15.13 -18.31
C ASN A 64 -13.31 16.63 -18.03
N THR A 65 -12.21 17.38 -18.01
CA THR A 65 -12.23 18.84 -17.82
C THR A 65 -12.30 19.62 -19.13
N LYS A 66 -11.99 18.96 -20.26
CA LYS A 66 -12.07 19.52 -21.62
C LYS A 66 -13.34 19.11 -22.38
N SER A 67 -14.14 18.21 -21.81
CA SER A 67 -15.47 17.80 -22.30
C SER A 67 -16.56 18.60 -21.61
#